data_AF-A0A3A0A7B8-F1
#
_entry.id   AF-A0A3A0A7B8-F1
#
_cell.length_a   1.000
_cell.length_b   1.000
_cell.length_c   1.000
_cell.angle_alpha   90.00
_cell.angle_beta   90.00
_cell.angle_gamma   90.00
#
_symmetry.space_group_name_H-M   'P 1'
#
loop_
_entity.id
_entity.type
_entity.pdbx_description
1 polymer ?
#
loop_
_entity_poly.entity_id
_entity_poly.type
_entity_poly.pdbx_seq_one_letter_code
_entity_poly.pdbx_strand_id
1 'polypeptide(L)'
;LGLVAVDLGGGRQKKGDPIDHRVGLVLHAKVGARLEPGAPLCTLHAADEVTGAALRERVQAAFHLADTPVEPLPIVYERVAASYQGV
;
A
#
# COMPACT_ATOMS: atom_id res chain seq x y z
N LEU A 1 4.71 1.50 -0.82
CA LEU A 1 3.52 1.43 -1.73
C LEU A 1 2.91 2.81 -2.03
N GLY A 2 2.58 3.65 -1.04
CA GLY A 2 1.99 4.98 -1.29
C GLY A 2 2.79 5.86 -2.27
N LEU A 3 4.12 5.92 -2.13
CA LEU A 3 4.98 6.64 -3.06
C LEU A 3 4.96 6.05 -4.49
N VAL A 4 4.81 4.73 -4.63
CA VAL A 4 4.65 4.10 -5.96
C VAL A 4 3.36 4.59 -6.62
N ALA A 5 2.27 4.73 -5.86
CA ALA A 5 1.03 5.29 -6.40
C ALA A 5 1.19 6.75 -6.87
N VAL A 6 2.01 7.54 -6.18
CA VAL A 6 2.37 8.90 -6.63
C VAL A 6 3.18 8.84 -7.93
N ASP A 7 4.19 7.98 -8.00
CA ASP A 7 5.06 7.85 -9.17
C ASP A 7 4.33 7.30 -10.41
N LEU A 8 3.25 6.54 -10.22
CA LEU A 8 2.33 6.15 -11.30
C LEU A 8 1.51 7.33 -11.86
N GLY A 9 1.41 8.44 -11.12
CA GLY A 9 0.53 9.56 -11.42
C GLY A 9 -0.79 9.55 -10.64
N GLY A 10 -0.99 8.62 -9.71
CA GLY A 10 -2.18 8.54 -8.85
C GLY A 10 -2.16 9.51 -7.67
N GLY A 11 -1.09 10.29 -7.51
CA GLY A 11 -0.94 11.32 -6.49
C GLY A 11 -0.16 12.53 -7.01
N ARG A 12 0.01 13.54 -6.16
CA ARG A 12 0.65 14.81 -6.53
C ARG A 12 2.06 14.88 -5.95
N GLN A 13 3.06 15.22 -6.76
CA GLN A 13 4.41 15.50 -6.26
C GLN A 13 4.48 16.90 -5.66
N LYS A 14 3.77 17.86 -6.27
CA LYS A 14 3.56 19.21 -5.76
C LYS A 14 2.09 19.64 -5.89
N LYS A 15 1.71 20.67 -5.15
CA LYS A 15 0.37 21.24 -5.21
C LYS A 15 0.03 21.64 -6.65
N GLY A 16 -1.12 21.18 -7.13
CA GLY A 16 -1.63 21.50 -8.47
C GLY A 16 -1.35 20.43 -9.53
N ASP A 17 -0.46 19.46 -9.31
CA ASP A 17 -0.15 18.42 -10.31
C ASP A 17 -1.39 17.59 -10.68
N PRO A 18 -1.65 17.31 -11.96
CA PRO A 18 -2.78 16.48 -12.37
C PRO A 18 -2.65 15.07 -11.78
N ILE A 19 -3.81 14.42 -11.55
CA ILE A 19 -3.88 13.02 -11.11
C ILE A 19 -4.44 12.20 -12.27
N ASP A 20 -3.79 11.10 -12.61
CA ASP A 20 -4.35 10.09 -13.49
C ASP A 20 -5.23 9.14 -12.67
N HIS A 21 -6.54 9.14 -12.92
CA HIS A 21 -7.48 8.29 -12.19
C HIS A 21 -7.50 6.83 -12.67
N ARG A 22 -6.75 6.49 -13.74
CA ARG A 22 -6.66 5.14 -14.29
C ARG A 22 -5.61 4.28 -13.60
N VAL A 23 -4.68 4.91 -12.85
CA VAL A 23 -3.55 4.23 -12.22
C VAL A 23 -3.79 3.96 -10.75
N GLY A 24 -3.06 3.00 -10.19
CA GLY A 24 -3.14 2.68 -8.76
C GLY A 24 -2.69 1.26 -8.43
N LEU A 25 -2.95 0.85 -7.19
CA LEU A 25 -2.65 -0.49 -6.70
C LEU A 25 -3.88 -1.10 -6.02
N VAL A 26 -4.15 -2.37 -6.29
CA VAL A 26 -5.13 -3.18 -5.55
C VAL A 26 -4.37 -4.21 -4.74
N LEU A 27 -4.49 -4.16 -3.41
CA LEU A 27 -3.82 -5.12 -2.52
C LEU A 27 -4.69 -6.37 -2.35
N HIS A 28 -4.11 -7.53 -2.58
CA HIS A 28 -4.78 -8.83 -2.43
C HIS A 28 -4.44 -9.52 -1.10
N ALA A 29 -3.30 -9.15 -0.50
CA ALA A 29 -2.82 -9.68 0.76
C ALA A 29 -2.74 -8.59 1.84
N LYS A 30 -3.05 -8.95 3.09
CA LYS A 30 -2.85 -8.13 4.28
C LYS A 30 -1.81 -8.79 5.19
N VAL A 31 -1.26 -8.02 6.14
CA VAL A 31 -0.34 -8.58 7.15
C VAL A 31 -1.04 -9.72 7.90
N GLY A 32 -0.36 -10.87 7.98
CA GLY A 32 -0.88 -12.11 8.56
C GLY A 32 -1.66 -13.01 7.60
N ALA A 33 -1.87 -12.60 6.34
CA ALA A 33 -2.48 -13.47 5.34
C ALA A 33 -1.52 -14.61 4.96
N ARG A 34 -2.02 -15.84 4.96
CA ARG A 34 -1.32 -16.99 4.37
C ARG A 34 -1.38 -16.88 2.84
N LEU A 35 -0.26 -17.14 2.20
CA LEU A 35 -0.12 -17.13 0.74
C LEU A 35 0.41 -18.48 0.25
N GLU A 36 -0.02 -18.87 -0.94
CA GLU A 36 0.55 -20.01 -1.67
C GLU A 36 1.53 -19.49 -2.73
N PRO A 37 2.54 -20.28 -3.15
CA PRO A 37 3.45 -19.89 -4.21
C PRO A 37 2.71 -19.45 -5.48
N GLY A 38 3.08 -18.29 -6.02
CA GLY A 38 2.43 -17.70 -7.19
C GLY A 38 1.16 -16.89 -6.90
N ALA A 39 0.67 -16.85 -5.65
CA ALA A 39 -0.43 -15.97 -5.28
C ALA A 39 -0.02 -14.49 -5.48
N PRO A 40 -0.87 -13.66 -6.11
CA PRO A 40 -0.56 -12.25 -6.33
C PRO A 40 -0.62 -11.47 -5.01
N LEU A 41 0.39 -10.63 -4.76
CA LEU A 41 0.42 -9.73 -3.60
C LEU A 41 -0.45 -8.47 -3.83
N CYS A 42 -0.34 -7.91 -5.03
CA CYS A 42 -1.12 -6.78 -5.48
C CYS A 42 -1.24 -6.74 -7.01
N THR A 43 -2.26 -6.08 -7.52
CA THR A 43 -2.34 -5.65 -8.93
C THR A 43 -1.84 -4.22 -9.05
N LEU A 44 -0.95 -3.97 -10.02
CA LEU A 44 -0.47 -2.65 -10.40
C LEU A 44 -1.21 -2.18 -11.66
N HIS A 45 -1.94 -1.08 -11.57
CA HIS A 45 -2.54 -0.40 -12.71
C HIS A 45 -1.65 0.77 -13.11
N ALA A 46 -1.00 0.67 -14.26
CA ALA A 46 -0.17 1.72 -14.85
C ALA A 46 -0.78 2.19 -16.17
N ALA A 47 -0.50 3.44 -16.56
CA ALA A 47 -0.97 4.00 -17.82
C ALA A 47 -0.28 3.34 -19.04
N ASP A 48 0.92 2.82 -18.83
CA ASP A 48 1.75 2.15 -19.83
C ASP A 48 2.63 1.06 -19.19
N GLU A 49 3.09 0.13 -20.02
CA GLU A 49 3.90 -1.01 -19.57
C GLU A 49 5.30 -0.62 -19.10
N VAL A 50 5.89 0.45 -19.66
CA VAL A 50 7.25 0.90 -19.33
C VAL A 50 7.30 1.39 -17.88
N THR A 51 6.37 2.29 -17.53
CA THR A 51 6.21 2.80 -16.17
C THR A 51 5.90 1.67 -15.19
N GLY A 52 4.99 0.77 -15.57
CA GLY A 52 4.64 -0.40 -14.75
C GLY A 52 5.84 -1.30 -14.48
N ALA A 53 6.66 -1.59 -15.49
CA ALA A 53 7.86 -2.41 -15.37
C ALA A 53 8.92 -1.73 -14.48
N ALA A 54 9.15 -0.43 -14.67
CA ALA A 54 10.13 0.35 -13.90
C ALA A 54 9.83 0.39 -12.39
N LEU A 55 8.54 0.30 -12.00
CA LEU A 55 8.12 0.36 -10.60
C LEU A 55 7.95 -1.02 -9.94
N ARG A 56 8.02 -2.11 -10.70
CA ARG A 56 7.77 -3.48 -10.22
C ARG A 56 8.68 -3.86 -9.06
N GLU A 57 9.98 -3.58 -9.17
CA GLU A 57 10.97 -3.92 -8.13
C GLU A 57 10.67 -3.20 -6.80
N ARG A 58 10.31 -1.90 -6.88
CA ARG A 58 9.94 -1.10 -5.69
C ARG A 58 8.66 -1.59 -5.04
N VAL A 59 7.73 -2.15 -5.81
CA VAL A 59 6.52 -2.79 -5.26
C VAL A 59 6.91 -4.08 -4.54
N GLN A 60 7.71 -4.94 -5.17
CA GLN A 60 8.15 -6.21 -4.57
C GLN A 60 8.93 -5.99 -3.27
N ALA A 61 9.86 -5.03 -3.27
CA ALA A 61 10.65 -4.66 -2.09
C ALA A 61 9.80 -4.10 -0.92
N ALA A 62 8.54 -3.72 -1.16
CA ALA A 62 7.65 -3.24 -0.12
C ALA A 62 6.90 -4.37 0.63
N PHE A 63 7.05 -5.62 0.21
CA PHE A 63 6.46 -6.78 0.88
C PHE A 63 7.54 -7.64 1.51
N HIS A 64 7.33 -8.02 2.77
CA HIS A 64 8.15 -9.01 3.47
C HIS A 64 7.33 -10.28 3.67
N LEU A 65 7.88 -11.41 3.27
CA LEU A 65 7.28 -12.73 3.46
C LEU A 65 7.99 -13.46 4.61
N ALA A 66 7.25 -14.25 5.37
CA ALA A 66 7.77 -15.05 6.46
C ALA A 66 7.32 -16.50 6.28
N ASP A 67 8.20 -17.45 6.64
CA ASP A 67 7.91 -18.89 6.56
C ASP A 67 7.06 -19.39 7.74
N THR A 68 6.86 -18.54 8.75
CA THR A 68 6.03 -18.83 9.93
C THR A 68 4.79 -17.93 9.94
N PRO A 69 3.69 -18.37 10.59
CA PRO A 69 2.52 -17.51 10.79
C PRO A 69 2.88 -16.17 11.43
N VAL A 70 2.28 -15.09 10.91
CA VAL A 70 2.43 -13.72 11.42
C VAL A 70 1.09 -13.26 11.97
N GLU A 71 1.08 -12.70 13.18
CA GLU A 71 -0.15 -12.15 13.75
C GLU A 71 -0.61 -10.89 12.99
N PRO A 72 -1.91 -10.76 12.67
CA PRO A 72 -2.44 -9.55 12.07
C PRO A 72 -2.24 -8.32 12.95
N LEU A 73 -2.00 -7.17 12.33
CA LEU A 73 -1.89 -5.90 13.06
C LEU A 73 -3.28 -5.42 13.55
N PRO A 74 -3.41 -4.92 14.78
CA PRO A 74 -4.64 -4.32 15.24
C PRO A 74 -4.92 -3.03 14.46
N ILE A 75 -6.18 -2.82 14.07
CA ILE A 75 -6.59 -1.61 13.33
C ILE A 75 -6.57 -0.38 14.24
N VAL A 76 -6.85 -0.57 15.54
CA VAL A 76 -6.83 0.47 16.56
C VAL A 76 -5.98 -0.05 17.72
N TYR A 77 -4.90 0.67 18.03
CA TYR A 77 -4.00 0.32 19.14
C TYR A 77 -4.50 0.91 20.47
N GLU A 78 -4.85 2.19 20.46
CA GLU A 78 -5.25 2.92 21.66
C GLU A 78 -6.19 4.07 21.28
N ARG A 79 -7.07 4.45 22.22
CA ARG A 79 -7.81 5.71 22.16
C ARG A 79 -7.32 6.65 23.26
N VAL A 80 -6.64 7.72 22.88
CA VAL A 80 -6.24 8.79 23.80
C VAL A 80 -7.38 9.78 23.95
N ALA A 81 -7.98 9.86 25.15
CA ALA A 81 -9.04 10.82 25.46
C ALA A 81 -8.66 11.61 26.72
N ALA A 82 -8.80 12.93 26.65
CA ALA A 82 -8.67 13.77 27.83
C ALA A 82 -9.91 13.63 28.71
N SER A 83 -9.71 13.38 30.00
CA SER A 83 -10.79 13.46 31.00
C SER A 83 -10.94 14.92 31.42
N TYR A 84 -12.01 15.58 31.00
CA TYR A 84 -12.38 16.89 31.56
C TYR A 84 -13.10 16.67 32.90
N GLN A 85 -12.39 16.87 34.01
CA GLN A 85 -13.00 16.99 35.34
C GLN A 85 -13.28 18.47 35.57
N GLY A 86 -14.46 18.93 35.13
CA GLY A 86 -14.95 20.26 35.48
C GLY A 86 -15.20 20.38 36.98
N VAL A 87 -14.79 21.52 37.56
CA VAL A 87 -15.15 21.97 38.91
C VAL A 87 -16.52 22.62 38.88
#